data_AF-A0AAE0GBH8-F1
#
_entry.id   AF-A0AAE0GBH8-F1
#
_cell.length_a   1.000
_cell.length_b   1.000
_cell.length_c   1.000
_cell.angle_alpha   90.00
_cell.angle_beta   90.00
_cell.angle_gamma   90.00
#
_symmetry.space_group_name_H-M   'P 1'
#
loop_
_entity.id
_entity.type
_entity.pdbx_description
1 polymer ?
#
loop_
_entity_poly.entity_id
_entity_poly.type
_entity_poly.pdbx_seq_one_letter_code
_entity_poly.pdbx_strand_id
1 'polypeptide(L)'
;MLQGKATFSPNLLRAGKNINWRSTHRNVSVYKPPNRVSCKSSLSRVDNPRNLPYTELKDGSLLFRFGDPQQAAFDKLDAPESSTKQQPGSPADFEAVDSERPSVHFIGIGGAGLSALAHVALEQGWRVSGSDVSDSAVTQAVRDAGAVVNIGHSADNLGTGTLSAVVVSSAIREGNPEVEAATSKGVSIFKRGEWLAQVTRDTDLVAVAGTHGKTTTSAMLAVLLRETFFDDITAVIGAPVPQFPEGIGAVVGSSGRFVLEADEYDDAFGKLDPLLAIVTNVELDHVDMYMSDAEMRGAFANFVRRVRAGGALLVCGDDAGARSLVTHFGMDTEALALDRSVITYGLEQGNHWSAIMLTPNVEGGTDFVVVRAGQPVGRVTLRVPGVHNVLNTLAVIAAAATLRAAIQSAGPKGPLRLSGLNDQAVVAAAMRAVAEVHTFEGVNRRFQSATPVLGMVPLQLQ
;
A
#
# COMPACT_ATOMS: atom_id res chain seq x y z
N MET A 1 -38.26 5.45 -50.81
CA MET A 1 -39.48 4.63 -50.98
C MET A 1 -39.06 3.19 -51.16
N LEU A 2 -39.30 2.34 -50.17
CA LEU A 2 -39.63 0.91 -50.31
C LEU A 2 -40.02 0.42 -48.92
N GLN A 3 -41.13 -0.30 -48.89
CA GLN A 3 -41.99 -0.58 -47.74
C GLN A 3 -41.54 -1.82 -46.96
N GLY A 4 -41.98 -1.92 -45.71
CA GLY A 4 -41.93 -3.16 -44.94
C GLY A 4 -42.46 -3.01 -43.51
N LYS A 5 -43.77 -2.82 -43.36
CA LYS A 5 -44.48 -2.97 -42.08
C LYS A 5 -44.79 -4.46 -41.83
N ALA A 6 -44.57 -4.93 -40.62
CA ALA A 6 -45.44 -5.94 -40.00
C ALA A 6 -45.47 -5.71 -38.48
N THR A 7 -46.66 -5.89 -37.91
CA THR A 7 -47.14 -5.39 -36.62
C THR A 7 -47.83 -6.54 -35.89
N PHE A 8 -47.77 -6.50 -34.55
CA PHE A 8 -48.68 -7.14 -33.56
C PHE A 8 -48.60 -8.67 -33.39
N SER A 9 -48.83 -9.31 -32.23
CA SER A 9 -48.89 -9.01 -30.77
C SER A 9 -49.31 -10.35 -30.06
N PRO A 10 -49.57 -10.45 -28.73
CA PRO A 10 -49.15 -11.58 -27.90
C PRO A 10 -50.32 -12.41 -27.28
N ASN A 11 -49.96 -13.31 -26.35
CA ASN A 11 -50.77 -14.09 -25.38
C ASN A 11 -51.15 -15.53 -25.80
N LEU A 12 -50.88 -16.51 -24.92
CA LEU A 12 -51.90 -17.09 -24.02
C LEU A 12 -51.36 -18.22 -23.10
N LEU A 13 -51.68 -18.07 -21.79
CA LEU A 13 -52.18 -19.06 -20.79
C LEU A 13 -51.38 -20.34 -20.45
N ARG A 14 -50.94 -20.53 -19.20
CA ARG A 14 -51.64 -21.02 -17.97
C ARG A 14 -52.11 -22.49 -17.99
N ALA A 15 -51.47 -23.31 -17.14
CA ALA A 15 -52.03 -24.37 -16.27
C ALA A 15 -50.86 -24.88 -15.39
N GLY A 16 -50.88 -25.05 -14.07
CA GLY A 16 -51.97 -25.29 -13.11
C GLY A 16 -52.06 -26.78 -12.80
N LYS A 17 -51.42 -27.28 -11.72
CA LYS A 17 -51.94 -28.36 -10.84
C LYS A 17 -51.03 -28.65 -9.63
N ASN A 18 -51.67 -28.60 -8.45
CA ASN A 18 -51.25 -29.11 -7.16
C ASN A 18 -51.13 -30.64 -7.14
N ILE A 19 -50.15 -31.20 -6.43
CA ILE A 19 -50.29 -32.49 -5.73
C ILE A 19 -49.61 -32.39 -4.36
N ASN A 20 -50.36 -32.80 -3.34
CA ASN A 20 -50.01 -32.85 -1.93
C ASN A 20 -50.09 -34.32 -1.50
N TRP A 21 -49.12 -34.85 -0.77
CA TRP A 21 -49.23 -36.14 -0.06
C TRP A 21 -48.52 -36.06 1.29
N ARG A 22 -49.26 -36.37 2.36
CA ARG A 22 -48.80 -36.48 3.75
C ARG A 22 -48.54 -37.95 4.14
N SER A 23 -47.48 -38.08 4.95
CA SER A 23 -47.28 -38.95 6.14
C SER A 23 -47.15 -40.48 6.05
N THR A 24 -46.07 -41.00 6.65
CA THR A 24 -46.01 -42.02 7.73
C THR A 24 -44.53 -42.09 8.21
N HIS A 25 -44.13 -41.53 9.36
CA HIS A 25 -44.02 -42.08 10.73
C HIS A 25 -42.93 -43.15 11.00
N ARG A 26 -42.12 -42.86 12.05
CA ARG A 26 -41.15 -43.69 12.83
C ARG A 26 -39.77 -43.85 12.15
N ASN A 27 -38.61 -43.72 12.80
CA ASN A 27 -38.24 -43.97 14.20
C ASN A 27 -36.96 -43.19 14.65
N VAL A 28 -36.84 -43.03 15.97
CA VAL A 28 -35.74 -42.43 16.75
C VAL A 28 -34.45 -43.27 16.65
N SER A 29 -33.27 -42.63 16.60
CA SER A 29 -32.01 -43.15 17.19
C SER A 29 -30.96 -42.05 17.31
N VAL A 30 -30.71 -41.64 18.55
CA VAL A 30 -29.57 -40.83 19.01
C VAL A 30 -28.31 -41.71 18.95
N TYR A 31 -27.24 -41.25 18.30
CA TYR A 31 -25.94 -41.94 18.35
C TYR A 31 -24.95 -41.13 19.20
N LYS A 32 -24.60 -41.68 20.36
CA LYS A 32 -23.47 -41.31 21.23
C LYS A 32 -22.24 -42.13 20.82
N PRO A 33 -21.01 -41.67 21.12
CA PRO A 33 -19.78 -42.20 20.53
C PRO A 33 -19.28 -43.47 21.24
N PRO A 34 -18.42 -44.30 20.63
CA PRO A 34 -17.64 -45.27 21.36
C PRO A 34 -16.29 -44.70 21.82
N ASN A 35 -15.93 -45.15 23.02
CA ASN A 35 -14.78 -44.77 23.83
C ASN A 35 -13.41 -45.16 23.26
N ARG A 36 -12.44 -44.32 23.62
CA ARG A 36 -11.02 -44.58 23.92
C ARG A 36 -10.54 -46.04 23.79
N VAL A 37 -9.57 -46.22 22.90
CA VAL A 37 -8.47 -47.17 23.11
C VAL A 37 -7.20 -46.34 23.31
N SER A 38 -6.53 -46.59 24.43
CA SER A 38 -5.28 -45.97 24.82
C SER A 38 -4.14 -46.48 23.93
N CYS A 39 -3.41 -45.56 23.30
CA CYS A 39 -2.03 -45.83 22.89
C CYS A 39 -1.14 -44.81 23.62
N LYS A 40 -0.49 -45.28 24.69
CA LYS A 40 0.67 -44.61 25.27
C LYS A 40 1.83 -44.84 24.30
N SER A 41 2.20 -43.82 23.54
CA SER A 41 3.54 -43.73 22.96
C SER A 41 4.20 -42.48 23.50
N SER A 42 5.30 -42.71 24.20
CA SER A 42 6.23 -41.76 24.79
C SER A 42 6.55 -40.57 23.87
N LEU A 43 5.94 -39.43 24.15
CA LEU A 43 6.48 -38.12 23.76
C LEU A 43 7.46 -37.71 24.85
N SER A 44 8.75 -37.95 24.60
CA SER A 44 9.80 -37.15 25.20
C SER A 44 9.48 -35.68 24.95
N ARG A 45 9.43 -34.89 26.02
CA ARG A 45 9.42 -33.42 25.96
C ARG A 45 10.54 -32.99 25.03
N VAL A 46 10.17 -32.54 23.84
CA VAL A 46 11.02 -31.68 23.02
C VAL A 46 10.57 -30.26 23.36
N ASP A 47 11.55 -29.47 23.77
CA ASP A 47 11.39 -28.11 24.25
C ASP A 47 10.56 -27.23 23.30
N ASN A 48 9.81 -26.34 23.94
CA ASN A 48 9.01 -25.28 23.35
C ASN A 48 9.75 -24.61 22.17
N PRO A 49 9.20 -24.54 20.95
CA PRO A 49 9.82 -23.76 19.89
C PRO A 49 9.86 -22.30 20.36
N ARG A 50 11.06 -21.74 20.46
CA ARG A 50 11.29 -20.33 20.83
C ARG A 50 10.31 -19.45 20.07
N ASN A 51 9.73 -18.47 20.76
CA ASN A 51 8.83 -17.46 20.21
C ASN A 51 9.65 -16.50 19.31
N LEU A 52 10.21 -17.03 18.22
CA LEU A 52 11.04 -16.27 17.30
C LEU A 52 10.15 -15.27 16.54
N PRO A 53 10.64 -14.05 16.29
CA PRO A 53 9.88 -13.02 15.58
C PRO A 53 9.76 -13.31 14.07
N TYR A 54 10.08 -14.53 13.65
CA TYR A 54 9.96 -15.00 12.27
C TYR A 54 9.65 -16.49 12.19
N THR A 55 9.13 -16.90 11.03
CA THR A 55 8.93 -18.28 10.62
C THR A 55 9.79 -18.54 9.39
N GLU A 56 10.62 -19.58 9.42
CA GLU A 56 11.38 -20.00 8.23
C GLU A 56 10.42 -20.72 7.26
N LEU A 57 10.36 -20.24 6.02
CA LEU A 57 9.56 -20.82 4.95
C LEU A 57 10.30 -22.02 4.32
N LYS A 58 9.58 -22.86 3.57
CA LYS A 58 10.13 -24.09 2.97
C LYS A 58 11.26 -23.84 1.96
N ASP A 59 11.35 -22.63 1.43
CA ASP A 59 12.40 -22.19 0.51
C ASP A 59 13.62 -21.57 1.22
N GLY A 60 13.65 -21.61 2.56
CA GLY A 60 14.72 -21.04 3.38
C GLY A 60 14.60 -19.53 3.61
N SER A 61 13.55 -18.88 3.08
CA SER A 61 13.30 -17.46 3.35
C SER A 61 12.67 -17.25 4.73
N LEU A 62 13.00 -16.14 5.40
CA LEU A 62 12.40 -15.79 6.68
C LEU A 62 11.13 -14.94 6.49
N LEU A 63 10.03 -15.35 7.11
CA LEU A 63 8.81 -14.57 7.27
C LEU A 63 8.81 -13.93 8.64
N PHE A 64 9.01 -12.62 8.73
CA PHE A 64 8.91 -11.93 10.01
C PHE A 64 7.46 -11.73 10.42
N ARG A 65 7.17 -12.00 11.70
CA ARG A 65 5.91 -11.66 12.33
C ARG A 65 6.03 -10.24 12.86
N PHE A 66 5.40 -9.30 12.18
CA PHE A 66 5.19 -7.97 12.74
C PHE A 66 4.08 -8.08 13.79
N GLY A 67 4.30 -7.52 14.98
CA GLY A 67 3.42 -7.70 16.13
C GLY A 67 1.97 -7.26 15.83
N ASP A 68 1.00 -7.83 16.56
CA ASP A 68 -0.36 -7.32 16.55
C ASP A 68 -0.31 -5.86 17.05
N PRO A 69 -0.70 -4.87 16.24
CA PRO A 69 -0.67 -3.47 16.64
C PRO A 69 -1.49 -3.18 17.90
N GLN A 70 -2.50 -4.01 18.19
CA GLN A 70 -3.26 -3.91 19.44
C GLN A 70 -2.41 -4.26 20.66
N GLN A 71 -1.53 -5.26 20.56
CA GLN A 71 -0.67 -5.69 21.67
C GLN A 71 0.40 -4.63 21.98
N ALA A 72 0.98 -3.98 20.97
CA ALA A 72 1.91 -2.86 21.15
C ALA A 72 1.24 -1.63 21.82
N ALA A 73 -0.06 -1.40 21.58
CA ALA A 73 -0.83 -0.36 22.26
C ALA A 73 -1.13 -0.72 23.73
N PHE A 74 -1.37 -2.00 24.04
CA PHE A 74 -1.50 -2.50 25.41
C PHE A 74 -0.18 -2.38 26.20
N ASP A 75 0.95 -2.75 25.59
CA ASP A 75 2.27 -2.61 26.23
C ASP A 75 2.65 -1.14 26.48
N LYS A 76 2.15 -0.19 25.66
CA LYS A 76 2.28 1.26 25.89
C LYS A 76 1.41 1.75 27.07
N LEU A 77 0.29 1.10 27.38
CA LEU A 77 -0.60 1.45 28.50
C LEU A 77 -0.10 0.93 29.86
N ASP A 78 0.62 -0.18 29.88
CA ASP A 78 1.19 -0.76 31.10
C ASP A 78 2.60 -0.21 31.46
N ALA A 79 3.15 0.67 30.63
CA ALA A 79 4.41 1.35 30.92
C ALA A 79 4.21 2.45 31.98
N PRO A 80 5.00 2.50 33.08
CA PRO A 80 4.84 3.51 34.11
C PRO A 80 5.07 4.92 33.54
N GLU A 81 4.14 5.85 33.80
CA GLU A 81 4.09 7.24 33.29
C GLU A 81 5.25 8.17 33.73
N SER A 82 6.39 7.63 34.18
CA SER A 82 7.50 8.43 34.72
C SER A 82 8.88 8.09 34.14
N SER A 83 8.98 7.59 32.91
CA SER A 83 10.26 7.56 32.20
C SER A 83 10.49 8.89 31.49
N THR A 84 11.36 9.71 32.06
CA THR A 84 11.97 10.84 31.36
C THR A 84 12.58 10.29 30.06
N LYS A 85 12.31 10.91 28.90
CA LYS A 85 12.96 10.57 27.62
C LYS A 85 14.48 10.71 27.77
N GLN A 86 15.17 9.65 28.19
CA GLN A 86 16.61 9.55 28.08
C GLN A 86 16.95 9.15 26.66
N GLN A 87 17.79 9.95 26.01
CA GLN A 87 18.41 9.60 24.73
C GLN A 87 19.17 8.28 24.91
N PRO A 88 19.00 7.26 24.05
CA PRO A 88 19.87 6.10 24.11
C PRO A 88 21.28 6.51 23.66
N GLY A 89 22.25 6.42 24.57
CA GLY A 89 23.64 6.75 24.33
C GLY A 89 24.43 5.50 23.97
N SER A 90 25.07 5.48 22.80
CA SER A 90 25.99 4.42 22.35
C SER A 90 25.37 3.00 22.20
N PRO A 91 26.01 2.09 21.44
CA PRO A 91 25.53 0.73 21.23
C PRO A 91 25.35 -0.11 22.51
N ALA A 92 26.06 0.25 23.59
CA ALA A 92 26.03 -0.49 24.86
C ALA A 92 24.71 -0.30 25.63
N ASP A 93 24.02 0.84 25.47
CA ASP A 93 22.73 1.10 26.13
C ASP A 93 21.59 0.28 25.48
N PHE A 94 21.83 -0.30 24.30
CA PHE A 94 20.86 -1.12 23.55
C PHE A 94 20.77 -2.57 24.08
N GLU A 95 21.75 -3.00 24.89
CA GLU A 95 21.94 -4.39 25.28
C GLU A 95 21.19 -4.79 26.57
N ALA A 96 20.76 -3.83 27.40
CA ALA A 96 20.38 -4.15 28.78
C ALA A 96 18.87 -4.34 29.07
N VAL A 97 17.94 -4.02 28.14
CA VAL A 97 16.52 -3.88 28.54
C VAL A 97 15.53 -4.89 27.94
N ASP A 98 15.77 -5.50 26.77
CA ASP A 98 14.81 -6.51 26.28
C ASP A 98 15.40 -7.41 25.17
N SER A 99 16.00 -8.54 25.56
CA SER A 99 16.56 -9.51 24.60
C SER A 99 15.51 -10.27 23.79
N GLU A 100 14.21 -10.09 24.08
CA GLU A 100 13.11 -10.77 23.38
C GLU A 100 12.57 -9.98 22.18
N ARG A 101 12.81 -8.66 22.09
CA ARG A 101 12.31 -7.85 20.97
C ARG A 101 13.14 -8.03 19.69
N PRO A 102 12.47 -8.24 18.52
CA PRO A 102 13.14 -8.28 17.22
C PRO A 102 13.89 -6.99 16.95
N SER A 103 14.98 -7.11 16.20
CA SER A 103 15.87 -6.02 15.88
C SER A 103 16.21 -5.99 14.40
N VAL A 104 16.24 -4.81 13.81
CA VAL A 104 16.59 -4.59 12.42
C VAL A 104 17.61 -3.46 12.29
N HIS A 105 18.60 -3.66 11.41
CA HIS A 105 19.62 -2.66 11.10
C HIS A 105 19.47 -2.18 9.66
N PHE A 106 19.29 -0.88 9.45
CA PHE A 106 19.15 -0.27 8.13
C PHE A 106 20.47 0.36 7.67
N ILE A 107 21.03 -0.12 6.56
CA ILE A 107 22.25 0.44 5.95
C ILE A 107 21.84 1.44 4.87
N GLY A 108 22.19 2.72 5.06
CA GLY A 108 21.69 3.85 4.28
C GLY A 108 20.34 4.38 4.80
N ILE A 109 20.16 4.42 6.12
CA ILE A 109 18.90 4.77 6.79
C ILE A 109 18.45 6.22 6.51
N GLY A 110 19.35 7.11 6.07
CA GLY A 110 19.05 8.49 5.71
C GLY A 110 18.34 8.64 4.35
N GLY A 111 18.23 7.58 3.56
CA GLY A 111 17.46 7.59 2.32
C GLY A 111 15.96 7.64 2.59
N ALA A 112 15.21 8.49 1.86
CA ALA A 112 13.77 8.71 2.07
C ALA A 112 12.92 7.42 2.13
N GLY A 113 13.28 6.39 1.36
CA GLY A 113 12.57 5.11 1.37
C GLY A 113 12.90 4.23 2.59
N LEU A 114 14.14 4.24 3.09
CA LEU A 114 14.54 3.42 4.23
C LEU A 114 14.22 4.07 5.57
N SER A 115 14.29 5.39 5.66
CA SER A 115 13.86 6.12 6.86
C SER A 115 12.39 5.87 7.17
N ALA A 116 11.52 5.89 6.14
CA ALA A 116 10.12 5.54 6.28
C ALA A 116 9.92 4.10 6.80
N LEU A 117 10.67 3.13 6.24
CA LEU A 117 10.62 1.73 6.69
C LEU A 117 11.16 1.55 8.11
N ALA A 118 12.15 2.35 8.52
CA ALA A 118 12.67 2.38 9.87
C ALA A 118 11.61 2.90 10.87
N HIS A 119 10.89 3.98 10.53
CA HIS A 119 9.76 4.45 11.33
C HIS A 119 8.65 3.39 11.45
N VAL A 120 8.32 2.70 10.36
CA VAL A 120 7.34 1.60 10.41
C VAL A 120 7.79 0.49 11.36
N ALA A 121 9.07 0.08 11.29
CA ALA A 121 9.60 -0.95 12.17
C ALA A 121 9.57 -0.52 13.65
N LEU A 122 9.97 0.73 13.96
CA LEU A 122 9.90 1.30 15.31
C LEU A 122 8.49 1.22 15.90
N GLU A 123 7.48 1.67 15.16
CA GLU A 123 6.09 1.66 15.61
C GLU A 123 5.50 0.25 15.72
N GLN A 124 6.03 -0.70 14.94
CA GLN A 124 5.74 -2.13 15.09
C GLN A 124 6.48 -2.78 16.28
N GLY A 125 7.16 -1.99 17.11
CA GLY A 125 7.84 -2.44 18.33
C GLY A 125 9.22 -3.03 18.10
N TRP A 126 9.78 -2.91 16.89
CA TRP A 126 11.13 -3.39 16.60
C TRP A 126 12.16 -2.45 17.19
N ARG A 127 13.27 -3.06 17.63
CA ARG A 127 14.51 -2.34 17.90
C ARG A 127 15.16 -1.96 16.58
N VAL A 128 15.24 -0.66 16.31
CA VAL A 128 15.80 -0.16 15.04
C VAL A 128 17.16 0.46 15.28
N SER A 129 18.12 0.04 14.46
CA SER A 129 19.41 0.69 14.32
C SER A 129 19.70 0.95 12.85
N GLY A 130 20.72 1.75 12.55
CA GLY A 130 21.16 1.94 11.18
C GLY A 130 22.42 2.75 11.05
N SER A 131 22.89 2.84 9.83
CA SER A 131 24.05 3.63 9.44
C SER A 131 23.75 4.48 8.22
N ASP A 132 24.41 5.62 8.09
CA ASP A 132 24.41 6.43 6.87
C ASP A 132 25.78 7.09 6.66
N VAL A 133 26.10 7.47 5.43
CA VAL A 133 27.36 8.15 5.10
C VAL A 133 27.41 9.58 5.62
N SER A 134 26.25 10.22 5.83
CA SER A 134 26.18 11.62 6.24
C SER A 134 25.06 11.86 7.25
N ASP A 135 25.29 12.80 8.16
CA ASP A 135 24.21 13.29 9.01
C ASP A 135 23.32 14.27 8.25
N SER A 136 22.02 14.17 8.46
CA SER A 136 20.99 14.93 7.74
C SER A 136 19.75 15.12 8.61
N ALA A 137 18.82 15.97 8.18
CA ALA A 137 17.53 16.10 8.84
C ALA A 137 16.76 14.75 8.92
N VAL A 138 16.94 13.87 7.92
CA VAL A 138 16.28 12.57 7.89
C VAL A 138 16.88 11.61 8.93
N THR A 139 18.21 11.55 9.03
CA THR A 139 18.87 10.70 10.04
C THR A 139 18.56 11.20 11.45
N GLN A 140 18.46 12.51 11.65
CA GLN A 140 18.04 13.09 12.93
C GLN A 140 16.59 12.73 13.28
N ALA A 141 15.64 12.86 12.35
CA ALA A 141 14.23 12.51 12.59
C ALA A 141 14.07 11.02 12.98
N VAL A 142 14.83 10.12 12.35
CA VAL A 142 14.80 8.69 12.69
C VAL A 142 15.43 8.42 14.07
N ARG A 143 16.47 9.17 14.48
CA ARG A 143 16.99 9.13 15.86
C ARG A 143 15.97 9.63 16.88
N ASP A 144 15.32 10.75 16.59
CA ASP A 144 14.31 11.36 17.47
C ASP A 144 13.09 10.44 17.67
N ALA A 145 12.79 9.61 16.66
CA ALA A 145 11.80 8.53 16.74
C ALA A 145 12.25 7.30 17.55
N GLY A 146 13.53 7.23 17.97
CA GLY A 146 14.05 6.21 18.87
C GLY A 146 15.01 5.19 18.25
N ALA A 147 15.43 5.36 16.99
CA ALA A 147 16.44 4.51 16.38
C ALA A 147 17.87 4.89 16.82
N VAL A 148 18.77 3.91 16.83
CA VAL A 148 20.21 4.16 16.96
C VAL A 148 20.81 4.36 15.57
N VAL A 149 21.26 5.58 15.25
CA VAL A 149 21.82 5.89 13.92
C VAL A 149 23.28 6.34 14.01
N ASN A 150 24.16 5.55 13.41
CA ASN A 150 25.60 5.83 13.32
C ASN A 150 25.96 6.49 11.99
N ILE A 151 26.94 7.39 12.00
CA ILE A 151 27.47 8.01 10.78
C ILE A 151 28.77 7.32 10.38
N GLY A 152 28.86 6.92 9.12
CA GLY A 152 29.89 6.05 8.58
C GLY A 152 29.55 4.57 8.74
N HIS A 153 30.06 3.75 7.82
CA HIS A 153 29.85 2.31 7.85
C HIS A 153 30.97 1.59 8.59
N SER A 154 30.62 0.76 9.56
CA SER A 154 31.56 -0.05 10.35
C SER A 154 30.90 -1.35 10.78
N ALA A 155 31.64 -2.46 10.76
CA ALA A 155 31.14 -3.75 11.29
C ALA A 155 30.64 -3.65 12.74
N ASP A 156 31.20 -2.71 13.52
CA ASP A 156 30.81 -2.45 14.91
C ASP A 156 29.39 -1.89 15.03
N ASN A 157 28.85 -1.27 13.96
CA ASN A 157 27.49 -0.71 13.96
C ASN A 157 26.41 -1.78 14.12
N LEU A 158 26.70 -3.05 13.80
CA LEU A 158 25.77 -4.16 14.02
C LEU A 158 25.67 -4.57 15.49
N GLY A 159 26.56 -4.09 16.36
CA GLY A 159 26.62 -4.45 17.77
C GLY A 159 26.96 -5.93 18.02
N THR A 160 26.89 -6.33 19.30
CA THR A 160 27.11 -7.73 19.72
C THR A 160 25.82 -8.49 20.02
N GLY A 161 24.70 -7.78 20.14
CA GLY A 161 23.38 -8.36 20.37
C GLY A 161 22.84 -9.17 19.18
N THR A 162 21.77 -9.92 19.43
CA THR A 162 21.08 -10.70 18.38
C THR A 162 20.37 -9.74 17.42
N LEU A 163 20.80 -9.78 16.15
CA LEU A 163 20.19 -9.02 15.05
C LEU A 163 19.27 -9.92 14.25
N SER A 164 18.01 -9.51 14.06
CA SER A 164 17.02 -10.34 13.32
C SER A 164 17.13 -10.15 11.82
N ALA A 165 17.42 -8.93 11.37
CA ALA A 165 17.56 -8.62 9.94
C ALA A 165 18.49 -7.41 9.71
N VAL A 166 19.09 -7.37 8.52
CA VAL A 166 19.71 -6.18 7.93
C VAL A 166 18.93 -5.79 6.69
N VAL A 167 18.62 -4.51 6.54
CA VAL A 167 17.98 -3.97 5.34
C VAL A 167 18.93 -3.01 4.65
N VAL A 168 19.17 -3.22 3.37
CA VAL A 168 20.16 -2.44 2.60
C VAL A 168 19.51 -1.57 1.54
N SER A 169 20.03 -0.35 1.39
CA SER A 169 19.75 0.50 0.23
C SER A 169 20.34 -0.11 -1.04
N SER A 170 19.68 0.13 -2.18
CA SER A 170 20.26 -0.16 -3.50
C SER A 170 21.55 0.62 -3.77
N ALA A 171 21.78 1.73 -3.03
CA ALA A 171 23.00 2.54 -3.14
C ALA A 171 24.23 1.93 -2.41
N ILE A 172 24.05 0.87 -1.62
CA ILE A 172 25.15 0.24 -0.90
C ILE A 172 25.95 -0.66 -1.84
N ARG A 173 27.27 -0.40 -1.93
CA ARG A 173 28.20 -1.14 -2.80
C ARG A 173 28.63 -2.46 -2.17
N GLU A 174 29.11 -3.36 -3.04
CA GLU A 174 29.91 -4.52 -2.62
C GLU A 174 31.11 -4.06 -1.78
N GLY A 175 31.47 -4.83 -0.76
CA GLY A 175 32.54 -4.49 0.19
C GLY A 175 32.11 -3.59 1.35
N ASN A 176 30.80 -3.36 1.55
CA ASN A 176 30.34 -2.65 2.74
C ASN A 176 30.63 -3.50 4.00
N PRO A 177 31.34 -2.95 5.01
CA PRO A 177 31.79 -3.72 6.16
C PRO A 177 30.65 -4.25 7.03
N GLU A 178 29.49 -3.59 7.04
CA GLU A 178 28.30 -4.07 7.76
C GLU A 178 27.64 -5.23 7.03
N VAL A 179 27.58 -5.20 5.69
CA VAL A 179 27.04 -6.30 4.90
C VAL A 179 27.89 -7.56 5.06
N GLU A 180 29.22 -7.42 5.02
CA GLU A 180 30.15 -8.54 5.23
C GLU A 180 30.05 -9.11 6.64
N ALA A 181 29.95 -8.24 7.65
CA ALA A 181 29.78 -8.65 9.04
C ALA A 181 28.44 -9.36 9.27
N ALA A 182 27.34 -8.86 8.69
CA ALA A 182 26.03 -9.49 8.77
C ALA A 182 26.03 -10.88 8.13
N THR A 183 26.66 -11.00 6.96
CA THR A 183 26.83 -12.28 6.25
C THR A 183 27.61 -13.27 7.10
N SER A 184 28.73 -12.84 7.69
CA SER A 184 29.59 -13.68 8.55
C SER A 184 28.87 -14.14 9.82
N LYS A 185 27.94 -13.33 10.34
CA LYS A 185 27.08 -13.66 11.49
C LYS A 185 25.85 -14.50 11.11
N GLY A 186 25.62 -14.77 9.82
CA GLY A 186 24.44 -15.50 9.33
C GLY A 186 23.13 -14.73 9.50
N VAL A 187 23.19 -13.40 9.58
CA VAL A 187 22.00 -12.54 9.69
C VAL A 187 21.37 -12.41 8.31
N SER A 188 20.04 -12.51 8.24
CA SER A 188 19.32 -12.32 6.97
C SER A 188 19.42 -10.87 6.49
N ILE A 189 19.83 -10.71 5.23
CA ILE A 189 19.98 -9.42 4.57
C ILE A 189 18.87 -9.28 3.53
N PHE A 190 18.14 -8.17 3.58
CA PHE A 190 17.05 -7.84 2.69
C PHE A 190 17.37 -6.58 1.89
N LYS A 191 17.04 -6.59 0.61
CA LYS A 191 16.90 -5.35 -0.15
C LYS A 191 15.64 -4.60 0.30
N ARG A 192 15.61 -3.28 0.06
CA ARG A 192 14.43 -2.42 0.31
C ARG A 192 13.10 -3.05 -0.14
N GLY A 193 13.02 -3.52 -1.38
CA GLY A 193 11.78 -4.10 -1.92
C GLY A 193 11.35 -5.40 -1.24
N GLU A 194 12.30 -6.20 -0.77
CA GLU A 194 12.01 -7.44 -0.04
C GLU A 194 11.50 -7.15 1.36
N TRP A 195 12.14 -6.19 2.04
CA TRP A 195 11.65 -5.73 3.35
C TRP A 195 10.25 -5.12 3.24
N LEU A 196 10.01 -4.31 2.21
CA LEU A 196 8.69 -3.71 1.96
C LEU A 196 7.62 -4.77 1.72
N ALA A 197 7.94 -5.86 1.02
CA ALA A 197 7.03 -7.00 0.86
C ALA A 197 6.70 -7.67 2.20
N GLN A 198 7.68 -7.81 3.09
CA GLN A 198 7.44 -8.35 4.44
C GLN A 198 6.51 -7.44 5.26
N VAL A 199 6.82 -6.14 5.29
CA VAL A 199 6.06 -5.14 6.06
C VAL A 199 4.61 -5.02 5.59
N THR A 200 4.35 -5.18 4.30
CA THR A 200 3.01 -4.98 3.71
C THR A 200 2.18 -6.25 3.58
N ARG A 201 2.78 -7.43 3.76
CA ARG A 201 2.14 -8.75 3.54
C ARG A 201 0.77 -8.88 4.20
N ASP A 202 0.70 -8.56 5.50
CA ASP A 202 -0.50 -8.74 6.30
C ASP A 202 -1.36 -7.47 6.41
N THR A 203 -1.16 -6.50 5.52
CA THR A 203 -1.92 -5.24 5.48
C THR A 203 -2.95 -5.22 4.35
N ASP A 204 -3.95 -4.33 4.42
CA ASP A 204 -4.80 -3.97 3.29
C ASP A 204 -4.04 -2.95 2.41
N LEU A 205 -3.07 -3.47 1.66
CA LEU A 205 -2.15 -2.66 0.85
C LEU A 205 -2.87 -2.05 -0.35
N VAL A 206 -2.83 -0.73 -0.45
CA VAL A 206 -3.11 0.05 -1.65
C VAL A 206 -1.80 0.55 -2.25
N ALA A 207 -1.40 -0.04 -3.38
CA ALA A 207 -0.16 0.29 -4.07
C ALA A 207 -0.46 1.18 -5.28
N VAL A 208 0.19 2.35 -5.35
CA VAL A 208 0.04 3.33 -6.44
C VAL A 208 1.30 3.34 -7.29
N ALA A 209 1.20 2.86 -8.52
CA ALA A 209 2.27 2.76 -9.49
C ALA A 209 1.96 3.53 -10.78
N GLY A 210 2.94 3.66 -11.66
CA GLY A 210 2.85 4.27 -12.99
C GLY A 210 4.03 5.19 -13.29
N THR A 211 4.29 5.54 -14.54
CA THR A 211 5.46 6.37 -14.88
C THR A 211 5.38 7.76 -14.22
N HIS A 212 4.20 8.38 -14.24
CA HIS A 212 3.94 9.72 -13.69
C HIS A 212 2.72 9.77 -12.77
N GLY A 213 2.67 10.74 -11.86
CA GLY A 213 1.51 10.97 -10.99
C GLY A 213 1.38 10.05 -9.79
N LYS A 214 2.33 9.12 -9.57
CA LYS A 214 2.39 8.21 -8.41
C LYS A 214 2.35 8.96 -7.08
N THR A 215 3.29 9.87 -6.88
CA THR A 215 3.44 10.64 -5.64
C THR A 215 2.20 11.48 -5.34
N THR A 216 1.67 12.19 -6.35
CA THR A 216 0.46 13.01 -6.17
C THR A 216 -0.75 12.16 -5.83
N THR A 217 -0.98 11.06 -6.57
CA THR A 217 -2.12 10.16 -6.36
C THR A 217 -2.04 9.45 -5.01
N SER A 218 -0.86 8.95 -4.62
CA SER A 218 -0.66 8.27 -3.35
C SER A 218 -0.77 9.22 -2.15
N ALA A 219 -0.22 10.45 -2.24
CA ALA A 219 -0.41 11.48 -1.22
C ALA A 219 -1.88 11.87 -1.08
N MET A 220 -2.57 12.16 -2.20
CA MET A 220 -4.00 12.46 -2.22
C MET A 220 -4.82 11.36 -1.56
N LEU A 221 -4.55 10.11 -1.92
CA LEU A 221 -5.24 8.96 -1.37
C LEU A 221 -4.98 8.80 0.13
N ALA A 222 -3.72 8.90 0.56
CA ALA A 222 -3.37 8.72 1.96
C ALA A 222 -4.02 9.80 2.86
N VAL A 223 -4.02 11.06 2.43
CA VAL A 223 -4.69 12.17 3.15
C VAL A 223 -6.20 11.91 3.23
N LEU A 224 -6.84 11.62 2.09
CA LEU A 224 -8.27 11.33 2.05
C LEU A 224 -8.64 10.15 2.95
N LEU A 225 -7.85 9.06 2.89
CA LEU A 225 -8.11 7.88 3.71
C LEU A 225 -7.94 8.19 5.19
N ARG A 226 -6.88 8.91 5.58
CA ARG A 226 -6.57 9.25 6.98
C ARG A 226 -7.53 10.26 7.60
N GLU A 227 -7.98 11.25 6.84
CA GLU A 227 -8.80 12.34 7.39
C GLU A 227 -10.30 12.05 7.28
N THR A 228 -10.71 11.27 6.28
CA THR A 228 -12.15 11.04 6.00
C THR A 228 -12.62 9.65 6.42
N PHE A 229 -11.80 8.62 6.20
CA PHE A 229 -12.30 7.23 6.20
C PHE A 229 -11.69 6.34 7.29
N PHE A 230 -10.48 6.62 7.75
CA PHE A 230 -9.75 5.84 8.72
C PHE A 230 -8.94 6.77 9.60
N ASP A 231 -9.12 6.71 10.92
CA ASP A 231 -8.33 7.56 11.84
C ASP A 231 -6.85 7.21 11.86
N ASP A 232 -6.52 6.03 11.36
CA ASP A 232 -5.20 5.44 11.50
C ASP A 232 -4.89 4.59 10.26
N ILE A 233 -3.80 4.90 9.58
CA ILE A 233 -3.28 4.17 8.41
C ILE A 233 -1.75 4.25 8.45
N THR A 234 -1.07 3.31 7.80
CA THR A 234 0.33 3.49 7.42
C THR A 234 0.39 4.03 6.00
N ALA A 235 1.25 5.02 5.75
CA ALA A 235 1.49 5.56 4.42
C ALA A 235 2.99 5.77 4.20
N VAL A 236 3.49 5.38 3.03
CA VAL A 236 4.88 5.64 2.61
C VAL A 236 4.86 6.22 1.20
N ILE A 237 5.24 7.49 1.10
CA ILE A 237 5.19 8.35 -0.08
C ILE A 237 6.61 8.87 -0.36
N GLY A 238 7.00 8.90 -1.62
CA GLY A 238 8.34 9.30 -2.07
C GLY A 238 8.64 10.81 -1.97
N ALA A 239 7.74 11.59 -1.37
CA ALA A 239 7.90 13.03 -1.15
C ALA A 239 7.25 13.49 0.17
N PRO A 240 7.69 14.63 0.73
CA PRO A 240 7.02 15.28 1.86
C PRO A 240 5.53 15.49 1.64
N VAL A 241 4.71 15.11 2.64
CA VAL A 241 3.26 15.32 2.64
C VAL A 241 2.92 16.25 3.81
N PRO A 242 2.59 17.53 3.56
CA PRO A 242 2.38 18.53 4.63
C PRO A 242 1.32 18.18 5.69
N GLN A 243 0.35 17.34 5.33
CA GLN A 243 -0.73 16.88 6.20
C GLN A 243 -0.29 15.74 7.13
N PHE A 244 0.88 15.15 6.87
CA PHE A 244 1.46 14.15 7.75
C PHE A 244 2.17 14.83 8.94
N PRO A 245 2.29 14.14 10.09
CA PRO A 245 3.10 14.64 11.19
C PRO A 245 4.50 15.02 10.68
N GLU A 246 5.01 16.18 11.11
CA GLU A 246 6.33 16.70 10.71
C GLU A 246 6.50 16.98 9.20
N GLY A 247 5.43 16.84 8.41
CA GLY A 247 5.43 17.07 6.96
C GLY A 247 6.28 16.07 6.16
N ILE A 248 6.68 14.94 6.76
CA ILE A 248 7.49 13.92 6.08
C ILE A 248 6.64 13.06 5.13
N GLY A 249 7.29 12.24 4.30
CA GLY A 249 6.61 11.35 3.35
C GLY A 249 6.03 10.07 3.97
N ALA A 250 5.98 9.95 5.30
CA ALA A 250 5.51 8.74 5.95
C ALA A 250 4.64 9.03 7.17
N VAL A 251 3.64 8.17 7.39
CA VAL A 251 2.93 8.04 8.67
C VAL A 251 2.82 6.56 8.97
N VAL A 252 2.75 6.21 10.24
CA VAL A 252 2.54 4.83 10.66
C VAL A 252 1.27 4.74 11.47
N GLY A 253 0.51 3.68 11.18
CA GLY A 253 -0.72 3.39 11.87
C GLY A 253 -0.89 1.92 12.21
N SER A 254 -1.80 1.68 13.15
CA SER A 254 -2.08 0.37 13.75
C SER A 254 -3.23 -0.39 13.09
N SER A 255 -3.95 0.22 12.13
CA SER A 255 -5.18 -0.34 11.57
C SER A 255 -5.00 -1.47 10.57
N GLY A 256 -3.75 -1.82 10.24
CA GLY A 256 -3.43 -2.77 9.18
C GLY A 256 -3.72 -2.26 7.77
N ARG A 257 -4.00 -0.96 7.58
CA ARG A 257 -4.22 -0.35 6.25
C ARG A 257 -2.96 0.36 5.80
N PHE A 258 -2.58 0.15 4.54
CA PHE A 258 -1.31 0.65 4.04
C PHE A 258 -1.47 1.33 2.68
N VAL A 259 -1.04 2.59 2.55
CA VAL A 259 -0.91 3.27 1.26
C VAL A 259 0.57 3.37 0.89
N LEU A 260 0.93 2.90 -0.30
CA LEU A 260 2.31 2.88 -0.75
C LEU A 260 2.42 3.51 -2.13
N GLU A 261 3.33 4.48 -2.27
CA GLU A 261 3.87 4.83 -3.57
C GLU A 261 4.79 3.69 -4.05
N ALA A 262 4.32 2.92 -5.02
CA ALA A 262 5.01 1.76 -5.54
C ALA A 262 5.83 2.16 -6.77
N ASP A 263 7.14 2.28 -6.56
CA ASP A 263 8.13 2.57 -7.59
C ASP A 263 8.57 1.29 -8.30
N GLU A 264 8.68 1.37 -9.61
CA GLU A 264 9.24 0.37 -10.53
C GLU A 264 10.73 0.09 -10.28
N TYR A 265 11.45 1.01 -9.63
CA TYR A 265 12.88 0.90 -9.39
C TYR A 265 13.31 -0.35 -8.59
N ASP A 266 14.32 -1.06 -9.10
CA ASP A 266 14.87 -2.33 -8.58
C ASP A 266 13.79 -3.42 -8.38
N ASP A 267 12.75 -3.40 -9.23
CA ASP A 267 11.59 -4.32 -9.20
C ASP A 267 10.91 -4.38 -7.83
N ALA A 268 10.94 -3.27 -7.07
CA ALA A 268 10.41 -3.23 -5.72
C ALA A 268 8.90 -3.50 -5.69
N PHE A 269 8.16 -2.91 -6.64
CA PHE A 269 6.72 -3.15 -6.78
C PHE A 269 6.35 -4.59 -7.15
N GLY A 270 7.21 -5.32 -7.86
CA GLY A 270 6.99 -6.69 -8.33
C GLY A 270 7.05 -7.70 -7.20
N LYS A 271 7.46 -7.28 -6.00
CA LYS A 271 7.48 -8.06 -4.76
C LYS A 271 6.25 -7.84 -3.88
N LEU A 272 5.39 -6.88 -4.23
CA LEU A 272 4.20 -6.52 -3.47
C LEU A 272 3.00 -7.39 -3.84
N ASP A 273 2.17 -7.68 -2.85
CA ASP A 273 0.88 -8.32 -3.04
C ASP A 273 -0.20 -7.30 -2.63
N PRO A 274 -0.71 -6.43 -3.52
CA PRO A 274 -1.68 -5.41 -3.13
C PRO A 274 -3.11 -5.96 -3.02
N LEU A 275 -3.92 -5.40 -2.13
CA LEU A 275 -5.38 -5.55 -2.14
C LEU A 275 -5.99 -4.69 -3.26
N LEU A 276 -5.48 -3.47 -3.43
CA LEU A 276 -5.85 -2.56 -4.51
C LEU A 276 -4.57 -2.05 -5.18
N ALA A 277 -4.41 -2.31 -6.48
CA ALA A 277 -3.36 -1.70 -7.29
C ALA A 277 -3.95 -0.55 -8.10
N ILE A 278 -3.28 0.61 -8.10
CA ILE A 278 -3.61 1.75 -8.95
C ILE A 278 -2.46 1.94 -9.94
N VAL A 279 -2.75 1.98 -11.24
CA VAL A 279 -1.76 2.28 -12.28
C VAL A 279 -2.18 3.54 -13.04
N THR A 280 -1.40 4.61 -12.88
CA THR A 280 -1.74 5.93 -13.44
C THR A 280 -1.46 6.06 -14.93
N ASN A 281 -0.36 5.46 -15.39
CA ASN A 281 0.07 5.38 -16.79
C ASN A 281 1.26 4.41 -16.89
N VAL A 282 1.55 3.91 -18.09
CA VAL A 282 2.75 3.12 -18.39
C VAL A 282 3.36 3.61 -19.69
N GLU A 283 4.45 4.35 -19.57
CA GLU A 283 5.25 4.88 -20.67
C GLU A 283 6.72 4.53 -20.42
N LEU A 284 7.47 4.25 -21.48
CA LEU A 284 8.90 3.94 -21.38
C LEU A 284 9.66 5.08 -20.69
N ASP A 285 10.15 4.81 -19.49
CA ASP A 285 11.04 5.63 -18.68
C ASP A 285 12.08 4.71 -18.04
N HIS A 286 13.02 5.26 -17.26
CA HIS A 286 14.04 4.48 -16.57
C HIS A 286 14.80 3.54 -17.52
N VAL A 287 15.31 4.10 -18.62
CA VAL A 287 16.03 3.36 -19.68
C VAL A 287 17.33 2.69 -19.22
N ASP A 288 17.78 3.01 -18.01
CA ASP A 288 18.84 2.33 -17.28
C ASP A 288 18.41 0.96 -16.72
N MET A 289 17.10 0.75 -16.52
CA MET A 289 16.49 -0.49 -16.04
C MET A 289 15.70 -1.24 -17.12
N TYR A 290 15.01 -0.52 -18.00
CA TYR A 290 14.16 -1.11 -19.03
C TYR A 290 14.65 -0.75 -20.43
N MET A 291 15.02 -1.76 -21.22
CA MET A 291 15.57 -1.57 -22.56
C MET A 291 14.47 -1.36 -23.61
N SER A 292 13.21 -1.60 -23.26
CA SER A 292 12.06 -1.39 -24.17
C SER A 292 10.73 -1.18 -23.44
N ASP A 293 9.77 -0.58 -24.14
CA ASP A 293 8.37 -0.47 -23.70
C ASP A 293 7.76 -1.84 -23.36
N ALA A 294 8.14 -2.89 -24.08
CA ALA A 294 7.68 -4.25 -23.82
C ALA A 294 8.19 -4.80 -22.48
N GLU A 295 9.46 -4.52 -22.13
CA GLU A 295 10.03 -4.92 -20.83
C GLU A 295 9.35 -4.19 -19.67
N MET A 296 9.15 -2.87 -19.80
CA MET A 296 8.45 -2.08 -18.79
C MET A 296 7.01 -2.54 -18.60
N ARG A 297 6.25 -2.73 -19.69
CA ARG A 297 4.90 -3.31 -19.64
C ARG A 297 4.89 -4.70 -19.00
N GLY A 298 5.91 -5.52 -19.27
CA GLY A 298 6.09 -6.82 -18.64
C GLY A 298 6.23 -6.72 -17.12
N ALA A 299 7.04 -5.77 -16.63
CA ALA A 299 7.20 -5.52 -15.20
C ALA A 299 5.87 -5.08 -14.54
N PHE A 300 5.15 -4.15 -15.17
CA PHE A 300 3.82 -3.74 -14.69
C PHE A 300 2.79 -4.89 -14.75
N ALA A 301 2.83 -5.73 -15.79
CA ALA A 301 1.97 -6.90 -15.91
C ALA A 301 2.22 -7.90 -14.77
N ASN A 302 3.49 -8.13 -14.41
CA ASN A 302 3.86 -8.96 -13.27
C ASN A 302 3.34 -8.36 -11.96
N PHE A 303 3.51 -7.06 -11.75
CA PHE A 303 2.97 -6.36 -10.58
C PHE A 303 1.44 -6.52 -10.45
N VAL A 304 0.67 -6.23 -11.51
CA VAL A 304 -0.81 -6.31 -11.39
C VAL A 304 -1.32 -7.74 -11.23
N ARG A 305 -0.58 -8.75 -11.70
CA ARG A 305 -0.91 -10.17 -11.47
C ARG A 305 -0.87 -10.57 -10.00
N ARG A 306 -0.12 -9.83 -9.17
CA ARG A 306 0.01 -10.05 -7.73
C ARG A 306 -1.12 -9.43 -6.90
N VAL A 307 -2.07 -8.72 -7.52
CA VAL A 307 -3.28 -8.30 -6.82
C VAL A 307 -3.97 -9.53 -6.24
N ARG A 308 -4.22 -9.48 -4.93
CA ARG A 308 -4.74 -10.60 -4.14
C ARG A 308 -6.16 -11.00 -4.57
N ALA A 309 -6.56 -12.20 -4.16
CA ALA A 309 -7.95 -12.65 -4.28
C ALA A 309 -8.92 -11.65 -3.59
N GLY A 310 -10.08 -11.39 -4.21
CA GLY A 310 -11.04 -10.36 -3.77
C GLY A 310 -10.55 -8.92 -3.92
N GLY A 311 -9.34 -8.73 -4.47
CA GLY A 311 -8.73 -7.43 -4.72
C GLY A 311 -9.17 -6.80 -6.03
N ALA A 312 -8.61 -5.63 -6.31
CA ALA A 312 -8.97 -4.85 -7.48
C ALA A 312 -7.76 -4.19 -8.15
N LEU A 313 -7.86 -4.04 -9.47
CA LEU A 313 -6.96 -3.25 -10.28
C LEU A 313 -7.72 -2.00 -10.76
N LEU A 314 -7.21 -0.82 -10.46
CA LEU A 314 -7.69 0.46 -10.96
C LEU A 314 -6.67 1.05 -11.94
N VAL A 315 -7.05 1.28 -13.19
CA VAL A 315 -6.14 1.81 -14.21
C VAL A 315 -6.69 3.05 -14.89
N CYS A 316 -5.79 3.95 -15.32
CA CYS A 316 -6.16 5.00 -16.25
C CYS A 316 -6.51 4.34 -17.60
N GLY A 317 -7.78 4.37 -17.96
CA GLY A 317 -8.25 3.80 -19.20
C GLY A 317 -8.00 4.70 -20.40
N ASP A 318 -7.58 5.95 -20.22
CA ASP A 318 -7.17 6.83 -21.33
C ASP A 318 -5.75 6.51 -21.79
N ASP A 319 -4.87 6.05 -20.89
CA ASP A 319 -3.50 5.68 -21.23
C ASP A 319 -3.42 4.30 -21.90
N ALA A 320 -2.77 4.21 -23.06
CA ALA A 320 -2.66 2.96 -23.81
C ALA A 320 -1.78 1.92 -23.10
N GLY A 321 -0.77 2.35 -22.34
CA GLY A 321 0.09 1.48 -21.54
C GLY A 321 -0.68 0.79 -20.43
N ALA A 322 -1.29 1.57 -19.54
CA ALA A 322 -2.11 1.10 -18.44
C ALA A 322 -3.34 0.31 -18.91
N ARG A 323 -4.03 0.76 -19.98
CA ARG A 323 -5.16 0.03 -20.59
C ARG A 323 -4.76 -1.37 -21.06
N SER A 324 -3.52 -1.56 -21.53
CA SER A 324 -3.02 -2.87 -21.94
C SER A 324 -2.81 -3.85 -20.77
N LEU A 325 -2.75 -3.37 -19.52
CA LEU A 325 -2.64 -4.25 -18.35
C LEU A 325 -3.95 -4.98 -18.03
N VAL A 326 -5.09 -4.46 -18.51
CA VAL A 326 -6.42 -5.08 -18.31
C VAL A 326 -6.47 -6.50 -18.88
N THR A 327 -5.88 -6.71 -20.06
CA THR A 327 -5.83 -8.04 -20.69
C THR A 327 -4.95 -8.99 -19.86
N HIS A 328 -3.79 -8.52 -19.39
CA HIS A 328 -2.87 -9.31 -18.57
C HIS A 328 -3.45 -9.70 -17.20
N PHE A 329 -4.40 -8.91 -16.70
CA PHE A 329 -5.10 -9.16 -15.45
C PHE A 329 -6.26 -10.16 -15.58
N GLY A 330 -7.03 -10.08 -16.68
CA GLY A 330 -8.28 -10.81 -16.86
C GLY A 330 -8.22 -12.09 -17.70
N MET A 331 -7.07 -12.43 -18.31
CA MET A 331 -6.96 -13.57 -19.24
C MET A 331 -6.63 -14.91 -18.59
N ASP A 332 -6.20 -14.95 -17.33
CA ASP A 332 -5.91 -16.21 -16.65
C ASP A 332 -7.20 -16.78 -16.04
N THR A 333 -7.53 -18.05 -16.32
CA THR A 333 -8.71 -18.74 -15.75
C THR A 333 -8.71 -18.75 -14.21
N GLU A 334 -7.52 -18.66 -13.61
CA GLU A 334 -7.34 -18.43 -12.17
C GLU A 334 -7.80 -17.03 -11.72
N ALA A 335 -7.65 -15.98 -12.54
CA ALA A 335 -8.09 -14.63 -12.19
C ALA A 335 -9.61 -14.54 -12.00
N LEU A 336 -10.37 -15.24 -12.85
CA LEU A 336 -11.83 -15.38 -12.72
C LEU A 336 -12.21 -16.21 -11.48
N ALA A 337 -11.36 -17.14 -11.05
CA ALA A 337 -11.56 -17.91 -9.82
C ALA A 337 -11.23 -17.13 -8.55
N LEU A 338 -10.43 -16.06 -8.65
CA LEU A 338 -9.95 -15.25 -7.52
C LEU A 338 -10.86 -14.05 -7.18
N ASP A 339 -12.02 -13.89 -7.82
CA ASP A 339 -12.98 -12.78 -7.60
C ASP A 339 -12.33 -11.39 -7.69
N ARG A 340 -11.39 -11.22 -8.64
CA ARG A 340 -10.68 -9.96 -8.85
C ARG A 340 -11.46 -9.04 -9.79
N SER A 341 -11.42 -7.74 -9.52
CA SER A 341 -12.10 -6.73 -10.35
C SER A 341 -11.14 -5.79 -11.06
N VAL A 342 -11.53 -5.33 -12.25
CA VAL A 342 -10.83 -4.28 -12.99
C VAL A 342 -11.74 -3.07 -13.12
N ILE A 343 -11.22 -1.91 -12.73
CA ILE A 343 -11.90 -0.62 -12.81
C ILE A 343 -11.03 0.31 -13.67
N THR A 344 -11.67 1.05 -14.56
CA THR A 344 -11.00 2.04 -15.41
C THR A 344 -11.48 3.43 -15.06
N TYR A 345 -10.56 4.40 -15.07
CA TYR A 345 -10.87 5.81 -14.91
C TYR A 345 -10.25 6.66 -16.03
N GLY A 346 -10.85 7.80 -16.36
CA GLY A 346 -10.29 8.71 -17.36
C GLY A 346 -11.24 9.83 -17.76
N LEU A 347 -11.07 10.39 -18.94
CA LEU A 347 -11.95 11.37 -19.56
C LEU A 347 -12.86 10.71 -20.61
N GLU A 348 -12.42 9.60 -21.21
CA GLU A 348 -13.23 8.86 -22.17
C GLU A 348 -14.50 8.28 -21.50
N GLN A 349 -15.64 8.34 -22.19
CA GLN A 349 -16.93 7.85 -21.68
C GLN A 349 -16.96 6.33 -21.47
N GLY A 350 -16.05 5.58 -22.09
CA GLY A 350 -15.93 4.13 -21.94
C GLY A 350 -15.35 3.69 -20.59
N ASN A 351 -14.84 4.64 -19.79
CA ASN A 351 -14.31 4.34 -18.47
C ASN A 351 -15.43 4.11 -17.44
N HIS A 352 -15.17 3.23 -16.46
CA HIS A 352 -16.09 3.04 -15.32
C HIS A 352 -16.27 4.31 -14.51
N TRP A 353 -15.21 5.12 -14.41
CA TRP A 353 -15.21 6.46 -13.84
C TRP A 353 -14.73 7.47 -14.87
N SER A 354 -15.46 8.57 -15.05
CA SER A 354 -14.99 9.64 -15.92
C SER A 354 -15.19 11.03 -15.35
N ALA A 355 -14.39 11.99 -15.82
CA ALA A 355 -14.56 13.41 -15.55
C ALA A 355 -15.01 14.13 -16.84
N ILE A 356 -16.09 14.88 -16.76
CA ILE A 356 -16.64 15.66 -17.88
C ILE A 356 -16.83 17.13 -17.50
N MET A 357 -17.03 17.99 -18.51
CA MET A 357 -17.28 19.42 -18.32
C MET A 357 -16.16 20.15 -17.56
N LEU A 358 -14.91 19.80 -17.85
CA LEU A 358 -13.73 20.42 -17.24
C LEU A 358 -13.69 21.91 -17.59
N THR A 359 -13.67 22.77 -16.57
CA THR A 359 -13.64 24.23 -16.71
C THR A 359 -12.66 24.82 -15.70
N PRO A 360 -11.73 25.71 -16.10
CA PRO A 360 -10.91 26.46 -15.15
C PRO A 360 -11.79 27.22 -14.15
N ASN A 361 -11.41 27.23 -12.87
CA ASN A 361 -12.16 27.91 -11.83
C ASN A 361 -11.43 29.13 -11.25
N VAL A 362 -12.16 29.93 -10.46
CA VAL A 362 -11.64 31.17 -9.86
C VAL A 362 -10.58 30.94 -8.79
N GLU A 363 -10.46 29.71 -8.28
CA GLU A 363 -9.46 29.32 -7.29
C GLU A 363 -8.13 28.89 -7.93
N GLY A 364 -8.01 29.00 -9.25
CA GLY A 364 -6.79 28.66 -10.00
C GLY A 364 -6.68 27.18 -10.38
N GLY A 365 -7.74 26.39 -10.17
CA GLY A 365 -7.79 24.97 -10.49
C GLY A 365 -8.81 24.61 -11.58
N THR A 366 -9.52 23.49 -11.42
CA THR A 366 -10.45 22.97 -12.42
C THR A 366 -11.73 22.42 -11.77
N ASP A 367 -12.88 22.88 -12.25
CA ASP A 367 -14.18 22.29 -11.93
C ASP A 367 -14.50 21.19 -12.94
N PHE A 368 -15.08 20.09 -12.46
CA PHE A 368 -15.53 18.99 -13.31
C PHE A 368 -16.67 18.20 -12.67
N VAL A 369 -17.39 17.44 -13.49
CA VAL A 369 -18.41 16.49 -13.02
C VAL A 369 -17.86 15.08 -13.09
N VAL A 370 -17.93 14.38 -11.96
CA VAL A 370 -17.61 12.96 -11.86
C VAL A 370 -18.79 12.16 -12.36
N VAL A 371 -18.51 11.17 -13.20
CA VAL A 371 -19.45 10.23 -13.79
C VAL A 371 -19.02 8.83 -13.38
N ARG A 372 -19.96 8.01 -12.91
CA ARG A 372 -19.75 6.58 -12.60
C ARG A 372 -20.70 5.76 -13.46
N ALA A 373 -20.18 4.82 -14.23
CA ALA A 373 -20.95 3.96 -15.14
C ALA A 373 -21.95 4.75 -16.01
N GLY A 374 -21.47 5.87 -16.60
CA GLY A 374 -22.27 6.74 -17.47
C GLY A 374 -23.27 7.66 -16.74
N GLN A 375 -23.37 7.62 -15.42
CA GLN A 375 -24.26 8.47 -14.63
C GLN A 375 -23.48 9.54 -13.86
N PRO A 376 -23.82 10.84 -13.97
CA PRO A 376 -23.25 11.89 -13.14
C PRO A 376 -23.50 11.62 -11.65
N VAL A 377 -22.46 11.69 -10.82
CA VAL A 377 -22.54 11.46 -9.37
C VAL A 377 -22.24 12.69 -8.53
N GLY A 378 -21.59 13.71 -9.08
CA GLY A 378 -21.36 14.98 -8.40
C GLY A 378 -20.37 15.89 -9.10
N ARG A 379 -20.28 17.13 -8.63
CA ARG A 379 -19.30 18.12 -9.08
C ARG A 379 -18.15 18.20 -8.08
N VAL A 380 -16.93 18.32 -8.60
CA VAL A 380 -15.72 18.60 -7.83
C VAL A 380 -15.19 19.96 -8.27
N THR A 381 -14.78 20.76 -7.29
CA THR A 381 -14.02 22.00 -7.49
C THR A 381 -12.61 21.74 -6.99
N LEU A 382 -11.71 21.41 -7.91
CA LEU A 382 -10.31 21.16 -7.60
C LEU A 382 -9.56 22.48 -7.59
N ARG A 383 -8.75 22.73 -6.56
CA ARG A 383 -7.94 23.95 -6.43
C ARG A 383 -6.58 23.87 -7.11
N VAL A 384 -6.24 22.71 -7.64
CA VAL A 384 -4.99 22.46 -8.36
C VAL A 384 -5.27 22.44 -9.86
N PRO A 385 -4.51 23.18 -10.68
CA PRO A 385 -4.71 23.21 -12.13
C PRO A 385 -4.24 21.92 -12.81
N GLY A 386 -4.72 21.71 -14.03
CA GLY A 386 -4.21 20.71 -14.95
C GLY A 386 -5.04 19.43 -15.02
N VAL A 387 -5.22 18.94 -16.24
CA VAL A 387 -5.99 17.72 -16.54
C VAL A 387 -5.41 16.50 -15.83
N HIS A 388 -4.09 16.41 -15.70
CA HIS A 388 -3.43 15.33 -14.95
C HIS A 388 -3.86 15.30 -13.47
N ASN A 389 -4.10 16.45 -12.84
CA ASN A 389 -4.60 16.49 -11.46
C ASN A 389 -6.08 16.13 -11.36
N VAL A 390 -6.88 16.41 -12.40
CA VAL A 390 -8.25 15.86 -12.52
C VAL A 390 -8.21 14.33 -12.60
N LEU A 391 -7.30 13.77 -13.41
CA LEU A 391 -7.11 12.31 -13.51
C LEU A 391 -6.65 11.68 -12.19
N ASN A 392 -5.66 12.26 -11.51
CA ASN A 392 -5.21 11.80 -10.19
C ASN A 392 -6.35 11.85 -9.17
N THR A 393 -7.13 12.95 -9.16
CA THR A 393 -8.29 13.11 -8.28
C THR A 393 -9.37 12.06 -8.55
N LEU A 394 -9.63 11.78 -9.83
CA LEU A 394 -10.60 10.77 -10.25
C LEU A 394 -10.14 9.36 -9.82
N ALA A 395 -8.84 9.06 -9.94
CA ALA A 395 -8.27 7.81 -9.45
C ALA A 395 -8.50 7.64 -7.95
N VAL A 396 -8.28 8.70 -7.16
CA VAL A 396 -8.47 8.70 -5.70
C VAL A 396 -9.93 8.48 -5.31
N ILE A 397 -10.87 9.15 -5.97
CA ILE A 397 -12.31 8.97 -5.73
C ILE A 397 -12.74 7.53 -6.06
N ALA A 398 -12.30 7.01 -7.21
CA ALA A 398 -12.57 5.65 -7.63
C ALA A 398 -11.94 4.62 -6.68
N ALA A 399 -10.73 4.88 -6.19
CA ALA A 399 -10.03 4.05 -5.22
C ALA A 399 -10.77 3.96 -3.89
N ALA A 400 -11.30 5.08 -3.37
CA ALA A 400 -12.07 5.06 -2.12
C ALA A 400 -13.31 4.16 -2.21
N ALA A 401 -14.06 4.26 -3.32
CA ALA A 401 -15.22 3.40 -3.57
C ALA A 401 -14.82 1.92 -3.75
N THR A 402 -13.73 1.68 -4.49
CA THR A 402 -13.23 0.32 -4.79
C THR A 402 -12.68 -0.37 -3.54
N LEU A 403 -11.90 0.35 -2.72
CA LEU A 403 -11.29 -0.16 -1.50
C LEU A 403 -12.34 -0.65 -0.50
N ARG A 404 -13.47 0.07 -0.37
CA ARG A 404 -14.59 -0.39 0.47
C ARG A 404 -15.07 -1.77 0.05
N ALA A 405 -15.30 -1.98 -1.24
CA ALA A 405 -15.76 -3.26 -1.77
C ALA A 405 -14.69 -4.37 -1.59
N ALA A 406 -13.42 -4.04 -1.87
CA ALA A 406 -12.31 -4.98 -1.72
C ALA A 406 -12.12 -5.43 -0.26
N ILE A 407 -12.16 -4.51 0.71
CA ILE A 407 -12.06 -4.87 2.14
C ILE A 407 -13.25 -5.73 2.58
N GLN A 408 -14.46 -5.44 2.08
CA GLN A 408 -15.64 -6.25 2.39
C GLN A 408 -15.50 -7.69 1.86
N SER A 409 -14.95 -7.86 0.65
CA SER A 409 -14.70 -9.19 0.07
C SER A 409 -13.56 -9.93 0.78
N ALA A 410 -12.45 -9.24 1.08
CA ALA A 410 -11.27 -9.84 1.72
C ALA A 410 -11.45 -10.16 3.22
N GLY A 411 -12.42 -9.53 3.89
CA GLY A 411 -12.61 -9.62 5.33
C GLY A 411 -11.87 -8.50 6.06
N PRO A 412 -12.56 -7.67 6.86
CA PRO A 412 -11.97 -6.47 7.44
C PRO A 412 -10.95 -6.76 8.55
N LYS A 413 -9.79 -6.10 8.50
CA LYS A 413 -8.72 -6.20 9.52
C LYS A 413 -8.88 -5.23 10.70
N GLY A 414 -10.10 -4.75 10.96
CA GLY A 414 -10.39 -3.81 12.04
C GLY A 414 -11.67 -2.99 11.80
N PRO A 415 -12.05 -2.10 12.73
CA PRO A 415 -13.23 -1.25 12.59
C PRO A 415 -13.11 -0.35 11.35
N LEU A 416 -14.20 -0.27 10.57
CA LEU A 416 -14.27 0.46 9.30
C LEU A 416 -15.30 1.59 9.40
N ARG A 417 -14.88 2.87 9.31
CA ARG A 417 -15.86 3.96 9.12
C ARG A 417 -16.61 3.83 7.79
N LEU A 418 -15.93 3.27 6.77
CA LEU A 418 -16.52 2.93 5.47
C LEU A 418 -17.66 1.90 5.53
N SER A 419 -17.68 1.01 6.54
CA SER A 419 -18.68 -0.07 6.60
C SER A 419 -20.10 0.45 6.84
N GLY A 420 -20.24 1.56 7.58
CA GLY A 420 -21.52 2.22 7.82
C GLY A 420 -21.99 3.15 6.69
N LEU A 421 -21.10 3.47 5.75
CA LEU A 421 -21.42 4.31 4.58
C LEU A 421 -21.88 3.42 3.41
N ASN A 422 -22.91 3.87 2.71
CA ASN A 422 -23.22 3.32 1.40
C ASN A 422 -22.28 3.89 0.33
N ASP A 423 -22.27 3.27 -0.85
CA ASP A 423 -21.40 3.67 -1.97
C ASP A 423 -21.53 5.16 -2.33
N GLN A 424 -22.75 5.69 -2.39
CA GLN A 424 -22.97 7.10 -2.73
C GLN A 424 -22.38 8.04 -1.67
N ALA A 425 -22.50 7.68 -0.39
CA ALA A 425 -21.96 8.47 0.72
C ALA A 425 -20.42 8.48 0.72
N VAL A 426 -19.78 7.35 0.40
CA VAL A 426 -18.31 7.29 0.24
C VAL A 426 -17.85 8.19 -0.89
N VAL A 427 -18.50 8.11 -2.05
CA VAL A 427 -18.15 8.93 -3.22
C VAL A 427 -18.35 10.41 -2.93
N ALA A 428 -19.47 10.78 -2.30
CA ALA A 428 -19.74 12.16 -1.91
C ALA A 428 -18.73 12.69 -0.88
N ALA A 429 -18.34 11.87 0.11
CA ALA A 429 -17.32 12.24 1.09
C ALA A 429 -15.94 12.40 0.44
N ALA A 430 -15.56 11.48 -0.45
CA ALA A 430 -14.31 11.55 -1.20
C ALA A 430 -14.25 12.83 -2.06
N MET A 431 -15.32 13.14 -2.81
CA MET A 431 -15.42 14.36 -3.63
C MET A 431 -15.29 15.64 -2.81
N ARG A 432 -15.86 15.69 -1.60
CA ARG A 432 -15.69 16.85 -0.70
C ARG A 432 -14.26 16.95 -0.19
N ALA A 433 -13.70 15.85 0.30
CA ALA A 433 -12.35 15.83 0.86
C ALA A 433 -11.30 16.29 -0.16
N VAL A 434 -11.33 15.77 -1.40
CA VAL A 434 -10.36 16.17 -2.44
C VAL A 434 -10.50 17.64 -2.87
N ALA A 435 -11.70 18.23 -2.75
CA ALA A 435 -11.91 19.66 -3.02
C ALA A 435 -11.31 20.55 -1.92
N GLU A 436 -11.21 20.03 -0.69
CA GLU A 436 -10.67 20.74 0.47
C GLU A 436 -9.15 20.65 0.59
N VAL A 437 -8.48 19.76 -0.14
CA VAL A 437 -7.02 19.66 -0.02
C VAL A 437 -6.33 20.83 -0.74
N HIS A 438 -5.99 21.86 0.05
CA HIS A 438 -5.37 23.10 -0.42
C HIS A 438 -3.88 22.98 -0.77
N THR A 439 -3.22 21.90 -0.35
CA THR A 439 -1.76 21.80 -0.28
C THR A 439 -1.23 20.49 -0.84
N PHE A 440 -1.28 20.33 -2.17
CA PHE A 440 -0.40 19.38 -2.86
C PHE A 440 0.86 20.06 -3.45
N GLU A 441 1.05 21.37 -3.21
CA GLU A 441 2.22 22.13 -3.66
C GLU A 441 3.56 21.53 -3.19
N GLY A 442 3.58 20.78 -2.08
CA GLY A 442 4.79 20.10 -1.56
C GLY A 442 5.30 18.98 -2.48
N VAL A 443 4.43 18.38 -3.29
CA VAL A 443 4.79 17.29 -4.24
C VAL A 443 5.40 17.86 -5.53
N ASN A 444 5.23 19.16 -5.80
CA ASN A 444 5.73 19.83 -7.00
C ASN A 444 7.24 20.19 -6.96
N ARG A 445 7.93 20.09 -5.81
CA ARG A 445 9.35 20.51 -5.73
C ARG A 445 10.32 19.64 -6.53
N ARG A 446 9.94 18.42 -6.94
CA ARG A 446 10.79 17.55 -7.78
C ARG A 446 10.86 17.99 -9.24
N PHE A 447 9.92 18.81 -9.73
CA PHE A 447 9.93 19.30 -11.12
C PHE A 447 10.66 20.63 -11.30
N GLN A 448 10.89 21.41 -10.23
CA GLN A 448 11.64 22.67 -10.33
C GLN A 448 13.16 22.49 -10.23
N SER A 449 13.65 21.31 -9.78
CA SER A 449 15.09 21.01 -9.67
C SER A 449 15.69 20.33 -10.90
N ALA A 450 14.91 20.06 -11.96
CA ALA A 450 15.42 19.66 -13.26
C ALA A 450 15.46 20.89 -14.19
N THR A 451 16.67 21.43 -14.35
CA THR A 451 17.10 22.67 -15.02
C THR A 451 16.31 23.17 -16.26
N PRO A 452 16.46 24.48 -16.56
CA PRO A 452 17.33 24.83 -17.69
C PRO A 452 18.46 25.76 -17.27
N VAL A 453 19.70 25.34 -17.57
CA VAL A 453 20.76 26.30 -17.89
C VAL A 453 20.32 27.01 -19.16
N LEU A 454 19.88 28.26 -19.05
CA LEU A 454 19.99 29.27 -20.10
C LEU A 454 19.62 30.62 -19.50
N GLY A 455 20.63 31.49 -19.39
CA GLY A 455 20.46 32.85 -18.92
C GLY A 455 19.56 33.64 -19.85
N MET A 456 18.55 34.29 -19.28
CA MET A 456 17.88 35.42 -19.89
C MET A 456 17.73 36.54 -18.85
N VAL A 457 18.45 37.63 -19.12
CA VAL A 457 18.35 38.91 -18.43
C VAL A 457 16.98 39.52 -18.74
N PRO A 458 16.26 40.12 -17.77
CA PRO A 458 14.97 40.72 -18.03
C PRO A 458 15.16 42.08 -18.73
N LEU A 459 14.73 42.16 -19.99
CA LEU A 459 14.53 43.44 -20.68
C LEU A 459 13.12 43.93 -20.36
N GLN A 460 13.06 45.00 -19.57
CA GLN A 460 11.87 45.81 -19.34
C GLN A 460 11.35 46.34 -20.68
N LEU A 461 10.07 46.13 -20.96
CA LEU A 461 9.35 46.82 -22.03
C LEU A 461 8.78 48.14 -21.47
N GLN A 462 9.20 49.25 -22.09
CA GLN A 462 8.37 50.43 -22.29
C GLN A 462 7.45 50.20 -23.49
#